data_AF-A0A430UM53-F1
#
_entry.id   AF-A0A430UM53-F1
#
_cell.length_a   1.000
_cell.length_b   1.000
_cell.length_c   1.000
_cell.angle_alpha   90.00
_cell.angle_beta   90.00
_cell.angle_gamma   90.00
#
_symmetry.space_group_name_H-M   'P 1'
#
loop_
_entity.id
_entity.type
_entity.pdbx_description
1 polymer ?
#
loop_
_entity_poly.entity_id
_entity_poly.type
_entity_poly.pdbx_seq_one_letter_code
_entity_poly.pdbx_strand_id
1 'polypeptide(L)'
;MKRWLALAWFLGLLALAAPLPQVYDRLEEALKQVRLENPTQALAALDRAQSLLRQESEGLPPVLRDATLLHLQDARQAVLRQSRVDLEARLLLVRHLLGKALYDGFFQAPAGQKAPYLTRLVRATGLPQSLAQGAENLVPEEAQRRLEAGYLQLLTEDLGQALSASSRPQAYLALARAYARFLVIQDSPQSTLKAQDFIQALGKVSSGEDFRPSVRDLQEKTLAWRKHLQTLAAPSPMATSAPPPASAQSPTGSPAGKPSTTPP
;
A
#
# COMPACT_ATOMS: atom_id res chain seq x y z
N MET A 1 -4.39 -6.78 -59.50
CA MET A 1 -4.07 -5.79 -58.44
C MET A 1 -5.13 -5.89 -57.33
N LYS A 2 -4.68 -5.89 -56.07
CA LYS A 2 -5.42 -5.63 -54.80
C LYS A 2 -6.58 -6.61 -54.48
N ARG A 3 -6.36 -7.78 -53.86
CA ARG A 3 -5.96 -8.04 -52.45
C ARG A 3 -6.69 -7.17 -51.41
N TRP A 4 -8.03 -7.16 -51.38
CA TRP A 4 -8.80 -6.39 -50.37
C TRP A 4 -9.82 -7.20 -49.54
N LEU A 5 -9.85 -8.54 -49.65
CA LEU A 5 -10.81 -9.38 -48.90
C LEU A 5 -10.21 -10.19 -47.74
N ALA A 6 -9.00 -9.85 -47.27
CA ALA A 6 -8.33 -10.54 -46.15
C ALA A 6 -8.17 -9.66 -44.89
N LEU A 7 -9.08 -8.70 -44.66
CA LEU A 7 -9.04 -7.81 -43.50
C LEU A 7 -10.30 -7.91 -42.62
N ALA A 8 -10.91 -9.10 -42.55
CA ALA A 8 -12.06 -9.36 -41.67
C ALA A 8 -11.79 -10.47 -40.63
N TRP A 9 -10.59 -11.06 -40.62
CA TRP A 9 -10.23 -12.21 -39.78
C TRP A 9 -9.06 -11.92 -38.81
N PHE A 10 -8.79 -10.64 -38.52
CA PHE A 10 -7.82 -10.19 -37.52
C PHE A 10 -8.43 -9.29 -36.43
N LEU A 11 -9.76 -9.35 -36.26
CA LEU A 11 -10.48 -8.90 -35.07
C LEU A 11 -10.91 -10.10 -34.22
N GLY A 12 -10.15 -11.20 -34.31
CA GLY A 12 -10.31 -12.38 -33.48
C GLY A 12 -9.72 -12.12 -32.10
N LEU A 13 -10.61 -11.95 -31.12
CA LEU A 13 -10.34 -12.20 -29.70
C LEU A 13 -9.25 -11.31 -29.07
N LEU A 14 -9.49 -9.99 -29.04
CA LEU A 14 -9.22 -9.27 -27.80
C LEU A 14 -10.17 -9.87 -26.75
N ALA A 15 -9.73 -10.94 -26.08
CA ALA A 15 -10.31 -11.26 -24.80
C ALA A 15 -10.10 -9.99 -23.97
N LEU A 16 -11.14 -9.18 -23.77
CA LEU A 16 -11.10 -8.09 -22.81
C LEU A 16 -10.82 -8.75 -21.47
N ALA A 17 -9.56 -8.80 -21.05
CA ALA A 17 -9.28 -9.31 -19.73
C ALA A 17 -9.93 -8.39 -18.70
N ALA A 18 -10.38 -9.02 -17.62
CA ALA A 18 -11.02 -8.31 -16.55
C ALA A 18 -10.02 -7.34 -15.91
N PRO A 19 -10.38 -6.06 -15.67
CA PRO A 19 -9.51 -5.13 -14.96
C PRO A 19 -9.19 -5.67 -13.56
N LEU A 20 -7.99 -5.36 -13.04
CA LEU A 20 -7.47 -5.91 -11.77
C LEU A 20 -8.49 -5.91 -10.60
N PRO A 21 -9.33 -4.88 -10.38
CA PRO A 21 -10.36 -4.93 -9.34
C PRO A 21 -11.37 -6.09 -9.48
N GLN A 22 -11.72 -6.49 -10.71
CA GLN A 22 -12.64 -7.60 -10.97
C GLN A 22 -11.96 -8.95 -10.74
N VAL A 23 -10.69 -9.09 -11.14
CA VAL A 23 -9.86 -10.27 -10.85
C VAL A 23 -9.76 -10.46 -9.34
N TYR A 24 -9.51 -9.38 -8.61
CA TYR A 24 -9.52 -9.38 -7.15
C TYR A 24 -10.86 -9.87 -6.58
N ASP A 25 -12.00 -9.32 -7.04
CA ASP A 25 -13.32 -9.69 -6.52
C ASP A 25 -13.59 -11.21 -6.69
N ARG A 26 -13.19 -11.80 -7.81
CA ARG A 26 -13.32 -13.26 -8.07
C ARG A 26 -12.39 -14.10 -7.20
N LEU A 27 -11.14 -13.65 -7.01
CA LEU A 27 -10.19 -14.30 -6.13
C LEU A 27 -10.63 -14.23 -4.68
N GLU A 28 -11.10 -13.07 -4.23
CA GLU A 28 -11.63 -12.85 -2.88
C GLU A 28 -12.76 -13.84 -2.58
N GLU A 29 -13.68 -14.03 -3.53
CA GLU A 29 -14.79 -14.97 -3.40
C GLU A 29 -14.33 -16.44 -3.29
N ALA A 30 -13.36 -16.85 -4.11
CA ALA A 30 -12.77 -18.18 -3.98
C ALA A 30 -12.09 -18.37 -2.61
N LEU A 31 -11.28 -17.39 -2.18
CA LEU A 31 -10.54 -17.45 -0.91
C LEU A 31 -11.45 -17.43 0.33
N LYS A 32 -12.67 -16.86 0.23
CA LYS A 32 -13.68 -16.92 1.29
C LYS A 32 -14.13 -18.35 1.59
N GLN A 33 -14.03 -19.28 0.65
CA GLN A 33 -14.44 -20.68 0.81
C GLN A 33 -13.35 -21.57 1.42
N VAL A 34 -12.13 -21.06 1.60
CA VAL A 34 -11.01 -21.82 2.17
C VAL A 34 -11.17 -21.92 3.69
N ARG A 35 -11.56 -23.11 4.16
CA ARG A 35 -11.87 -23.43 5.57
C ARG A 35 -11.35 -24.82 5.92
N LEU A 36 -10.68 -24.97 7.05
CA LEU A 36 -10.08 -26.27 7.44
C LEU A 36 -11.12 -27.32 7.79
N GLU A 37 -12.31 -26.88 8.18
CA GLU A 37 -13.45 -27.72 8.55
C GLU A 37 -13.95 -28.56 7.37
N ASN A 38 -13.71 -28.10 6.13
CA ASN A 38 -14.04 -28.83 4.90
C ASN A 38 -12.83 -28.83 3.95
N PRO A 39 -11.86 -29.74 4.13
CA PRO A 39 -10.61 -29.73 3.38
C PRO A 39 -10.83 -29.94 1.87
N THR A 40 -11.81 -30.76 1.46
CA THR A 40 -12.12 -30.97 0.04
C THR A 40 -12.60 -29.67 -0.62
N GLN A 41 -13.51 -28.95 0.03
CA GLN A 41 -13.96 -27.64 -0.46
C GLN A 41 -12.82 -26.62 -0.46
N ALA A 42 -11.99 -26.60 0.58
CA ALA A 42 -10.85 -25.70 0.68
C ALA A 42 -9.83 -25.92 -0.45
N LEU A 43 -9.50 -27.17 -0.77
CA LEU A 43 -8.59 -27.51 -1.87
C LEU A 43 -9.19 -27.10 -3.21
N ALA A 44 -10.48 -27.38 -3.45
CA ALA A 44 -11.17 -26.96 -4.68
C ALA A 44 -11.19 -25.43 -4.84
N ALA A 45 -11.40 -24.69 -3.75
CA ALA A 45 -11.37 -23.23 -3.73
C ALA A 45 -9.97 -22.68 -4.03
N LEU A 46 -8.91 -23.29 -3.47
CA LEU A 46 -7.51 -22.93 -3.77
C LEU A 46 -7.16 -23.23 -5.24
N ASP A 47 -7.60 -24.36 -5.79
CA ASP A 47 -7.37 -24.74 -7.19
C ASP A 47 -8.09 -23.78 -8.16
N ARG A 48 -9.30 -23.34 -7.80
CA ARG A 48 -10.02 -22.28 -8.51
C ARG A 48 -9.25 -20.96 -8.48
N ALA A 49 -8.75 -20.55 -7.32
CA ALA A 49 -7.96 -19.32 -7.18
C ALA A 49 -6.66 -19.36 -8.01
N GLN A 50 -5.95 -20.49 -8.01
CA GLN A 50 -4.76 -20.68 -8.86
C GLN A 50 -5.12 -20.62 -10.34
N SER A 51 -6.24 -21.22 -10.75
CA SER A 51 -6.69 -21.20 -12.15
C SER A 51 -7.05 -19.79 -12.61
N LEU A 52 -7.76 -19.02 -11.79
CA LEU A 52 -8.06 -17.61 -12.04
C LEU A 52 -6.77 -16.80 -12.24
N LEU A 53 -5.76 -16.98 -11.38
CA LEU A 53 -4.48 -16.28 -11.53
C LEU A 53 -3.68 -16.67 -12.78
N ARG A 54 -3.83 -17.89 -13.29
CA ARG A 54 -3.15 -18.32 -14.52
C ARG A 54 -3.87 -17.84 -15.78
N GLN A 55 -5.20 -17.71 -15.71
CA GLN A 55 -6.05 -17.39 -16.86
C GLN A 55 -6.36 -15.89 -16.97
N GLU A 56 -6.45 -15.18 -15.84
CA GLU A 56 -6.95 -13.81 -15.73
C GLU A 56 -5.92 -12.91 -15.03
N SER A 57 -4.64 -12.97 -15.44
CA SER A 57 -3.56 -12.18 -14.82
C SER A 57 -3.33 -10.79 -15.42
N GLU A 58 -4.20 -10.31 -16.31
CA GLU A 58 -3.98 -9.00 -16.93
C GLU A 58 -4.09 -7.89 -15.87
N GLY A 59 -3.08 -7.04 -15.80
CA GLY A 59 -2.96 -6.02 -14.74
C GLY A 59 -2.34 -6.51 -13.42
N LEU A 60 -2.05 -7.80 -13.25
CA LEU A 60 -1.23 -8.30 -12.13
C LEU A 60 0.23 -8.48 -12.59
N PRO A 61 1.20 -7.74 -12.01
CA PRO A 61 2.61 -7.91 -12.35
C PRO A 61 3.08 -9.37 -12.22
N PRO A 62 3.87 -9.92 -13.17
CA PRO A 62 4.27 -11.33 -13.16
C PRO A 62 4.91 -11.77 -11.83
N VAL A 63 5.77 -10.93 -11.25
CA VAL A 63 6.41 -11.20 -9.96
C VAL A 63 5.39 -11.38 -8.84
N LEU A 64 4.36 -10.53 -8.78
CA LEU A 64 3.29 -10.64 -7.78
C LEU A 64 2.39 -11.84 -8.05
N ARG A 65 2.09 -12.14 -9.32
CA ARG A 65 1.34 -13.34 -9.69
C ARG A 65 2.06 -14.60 -9.25
N ASP A 66 3.34 -14.72 -9.56
CA ASP A 66 4.12 -15.93 -9.29
C ASP A 66 4.32 -16.12 -7.77
N ALA A 67 4.57 -15.03 -7.03
CA ALA A 67 4.59 -15.06 -5.56
C ALA A 67 3.23 -15.45 -4.96
N THR A 68 2.12 -14.96 -5.54
CA THR A 68 0.77 -15.31 -5.08
C THR A 68 0.47 -16.79 -5.35
N LEU A 69 0.83 -17.31 -6.52
CA LEU A 69 0.70 -18.73 -6.87
C LEU A 69 1.51 -19.63 -5.92
N LEU A 70 2.73 -19.21 -5.57
CA LEU A 70 3.55 -19.91 -4.58
C LEU A 70 2.84 -20.01 -3.23
N HIS A 71 2.29 -18.90 -2.71
CA HIS A 71 1.59 -18.93 -1.42
C HIS A 71 0.25 -19.66 -1.47
N LEU A 72 -0.45 -19.71 -2.60
CA LEU A 72 -1.61 -20.59 -2.77
C LEU A 72 -1.21 -22.06 -2.74
N GLN A 73 -0.05 -22.41 -3.31
CA GLN A 73 0.49 -23.77 -3.23
C GLN A 73 0.87 -24.12 -1.79
N ASP A 74 1.51 -23.21 -1.06
CA ASP A 74 1.81 -23.41 0.37
C ASP A 74 0.52 -23.53 1.21
N ALA A 75 -0.51 -22.75 0.90
CA ALA A 75 -1.82 -22.85 1.55
C ALA A 75 -2.46 -24.22 1.32
N ARG A 76 -2.31 -24.80 0.11
CA ARG A 76 -2.75 -26.17 -0.18
C ARG A 76 -2.04 -27.18 0.71
N GLN A 77 -0.72 -27.04 0.88
CA GLN A 77 0.05 -27.89 1.80
C GLN A 77 -0.40 -27.73 3.25
N ALA A 78 -0.73 -26.51 3.68
CA ALA A 78 -1.26 -26.25 5.01
C ALA A 78 -2.62 -26.93 5.25
N VAL A 79 -3.52 -26.93 4.26
CA VAL A 79 -4.79 -27.68 4.33
C VAL A 79 -4.53 -29.19 4.46
N LEU A 80 -3.63 -29.75 3.65
CA LEU A 80 -3.29 -31.18 3.71
C LEU A 80 -2.67 -31.58 5.05
N ARG A 81 -1.90 -30.67 5.67
CA ARG A 81 -1.30 -30.84 7.00
C ARG A 81 -2.25 -30.47 8.14
N GLN A 82 -3.46 -30.00 7.85
CA GLN A 82 -4.41 -29.45 8.81
C GLN A 82 -3.82 -28.35 9.71
N SER A 83 -2.86 -27.57 9.18
CA SER A 83 -2.19 -26.50 9.92
C SER A 83 -2.94 -25.17 9.77
N ARG A 84 -3.67 -24.78 10.81
CA ARG A 84 -4.42 -23.50 10.83
C ARG A 84 -3.51 -22.30 10.73
N VAL A 85 -2.41 -22.32 11.46
CA VAL A 85 -1.44 -21.22 11.55
C VAL A 85 -0.79 -20.98 10.19
N ASP A 86 -0.33 -22.05 9.53
CA ASP A 86 0.28 -21.92 8.21
C ASP A 86 -0.75 -21.45 7.19
N LEU A 87 -1.96 -22.04 7.19
CA LEU A 87 -3.01 -21.66 6.26
C LEU A 87 -3.35 -20.17 6.38
N GLU A 88 -3.53 -19.68 7.61
CA GLU A 88 -3.84 -18.28 7.86
C GLU A 88 -2.72 -17.35 7.40
N ALA A 89 -1.46 -17.68 7.72
CA ALA A 89 -0.30 -16.92 7.27
C ALA A 89 -0.20 -16.84 5.74
N ARG A 90 -0.41 -17.97 5.03
CA ARG A 90 -0.36 -18.00 3.57
C ARG A 90 -1.50 -17.21 2.94
N LEU A 91 -2.73 -17.34 3.46
CA LEU A 91 -3.86 -16.57 2.97
C LEU A 91 -3.70 -15.07 3.24
N LEU A 92 -3.06 -14.68 4.34
CA LEU A 92 -2.70 -13.28 4.60
C LEU A 92 -1.74 -12.73 3.53
N LEU A 93 -0.68 -13.47 3.21
CA LEU A 93 0.28 -13.09 2.18
C LEU A 93 -0.36 -12.98 0.80
N VAL A 94 -1.20 -13.95 0.42
CA VAL A 94 -1.98 -13.90 -0.83
C VAL A 94 -2.79 -12.62 -0.92
N ARG A 95 -3.57 -12.29 0.13
CA ARG A 95 -4.40 -11.08 0.14
C ARG A 95 -3.58 -9.80 0.04
N HIS A 96 -2.44 -9.72 0.71
CA HIS A 96 -1.60 -8.52 0.70
C HIS A 96 -0.76 -8.37 -0.57
N LEU A 97 -0.37 -9.45 -1.25
CA LEU A 97 0.25 -9.37 -2.57
C LEU A 97 -0.75 -8.85 -3.61
N LEU A 98 -2.01 -9.29 -3.54
CA LEU A 98 -3.09 -8.67 -4.32
C LEU A 98 -3.31 -7.21 -3.90
N GLY A 99 -3.24 -6.93 -2.59
CA GLY A 99 -3.26 -5.58 -2.04
C GLY A 99 -2.15 -4.68 -2.60
N LYS A 100 -0.93 -5.20 -2.76
CA LYS A 100 0.20 -4.51 -3.39
C LYS A 100 -0.12 -4.12 -4.83
N ALA A 101 -0.64 -5.06 -5.63
CA ALA A 101 -1.04 -4.76 -7.00
C ALA A 101 -2.17 -3.70 -7.05
N LEU A 102 -3.12 -3.75 -6.12
CA LEU A 102 -4.18 -2.74 -6.00
C LEU A 102 -3.65 -1.37 -5.58
N TYR A 103 -2.65 -1.34 -4.69
CA TYR A 103 -1.97 -0.13 -4.25
C TYR A 103 -1.23 0.54 -5.42
N ASP A 104 -0.44 -0.23 -6.17
CA ASP A 104 0.29 0.29 -7.33
C ASP A 104 -0.68 0.73 -8.43
N GLY A 105 -1.72 -0.08 -8.68
CA GLY A 105 -2.78 0.24 -9.63
C GLY A 105 -3.54 1.52 -9.28
N PHE A 106 -3.73 1.83 -8.00
CA PHE A 106 -4.34 3.09 -7.56
C PHE A 106 -3.52 4.32 -8.00
N PHE A 107 -2.18 4.26 -7.92
CA PHE A 107 -1.31 5.37 -8.35
C PHE A 107 -1.17 5.48 -9.87
N GLN A 108 -1.34 4.37 -10.59
CA GLN A 108 -1.27 4.32 -12.06
C GLN A 108 -2.61 4.60 -12.75
N ALA A 109 -3.73 4.43 -12.05
CA ALA A 109 -5.06 4.60 -12.62
C ALA A 109 -5.38 6.08 -12.95
N PRO A 110 -6.07 6.35 -14.08
CA PRO A 110 -6.55 7.70 -14.41
C PRO A 110 -7.48 8.28 -13.33
N ALA A 111 -7.54 9.62 -13.28
CA ALA A 111 -8.52 10.33 -12.46
C ALA A 111 -9.95 9.84 -12.79
N GLY A 112 -10.73 9.48 -11.77
CA GLY A 112 -12.07 8.87 -11.91
C GLY A 112 -12.10 7.33 -11.86
N GLN A 113 -10.95 6.65 -12.03
CA GLN A 113 -10.85 5.18 -11.95
C GLN A 113 -10.13 4.68 -10.70
N LYS A 114 -9.68 5.59 -9.83
CA LYS A 114 -8.93 5.27 -8.61
C LYS A 114 -9.77 4.63 -7.49
N ALA A 115 -11.03 5.04 -7.35
CA ALA A 115 -11.89 4.61 -6.23
C ALA A 115 -12.14 3.08 -6.16
N PRO A 116 -12.34 2.36 -7.29
CA PRO A 116 -12.39 0.91 -7.29
C PRO A 116 -11.16 0.25 -6.66
N TYR A 117 -9.94 0.68 -7.04
CA TYR A 117 -8.69 0.13 -6.48
C TYR A 117 -8.63 0.34 -4.97
N LEU A 118 -8.92 1.57 -4.53
CA LEU A 118 -8.85 1.93 -3.11
C LEU A 118 -9.84 1.13 -2.25
N THR A 119 -11.05 0.91 -2.76
CA THR A 119 -12.07 0.11 -2.07
C THR A 119 -11.61 -1.34 -1.89
N ARG A 120 -11.00 -1.94 -2.92
CA ARG A 120 -10.49 -3.32 -2.85
C ARG A 120 -9.24 -3.40 -1.99
N LEU A 121 -8.38 -2.37 -2.03
CA LEU A 121 -7.20 -2.27 -1.18
C LEU A 121 -7.57 -2.36 0.30
N VAL A 122 -8.55 -1.58 0.74
CA VAL A 122 -9.09 -1.62 2.11
C VAL A 122 -9.54 -3.02 2.50
N ARG A 123 -10.32 -3.69 1.64
CA ARG A 123 -10.79 -5.06 1.92
C ARG A 123 -9.66 -6.08 1.96
N ALA A 124 -8.67 -5.95 1.09
CA ALA A 124 -7.55 -6.88 0.97
C ALA A 124 -6.62 -6.84 2.18
N THR A 125 -6.32 -5.64 2.67
CA THR A 125 -5.25 -5.42 3.65
C THR A 125 -5.77 -5.02 5.04
N GLY A 126 -7.07 -4.77 5.17
CA GLY A 126 -7.67 -4.25 6.41
C GLY A 126 -7.19 -2.84 6.75
N LEU A 127 -6.80 -2.05 5.74
CA LEU A 127 -6.46 -0.64 5.93
C LEU A 127 -7.70 0.12 6.46
N PRO A 128 -7.59 0.95 7.51
CA PRO A 128 -8.72 1.71 8.03
C PRO A 128 -9.40 2.57 6.95
N GLN A 129 -10.72 2.48 6.86
CA GLN A 129 -11.52 3.27 5.90
C GLN A 129 -11.28 4.78 6.07
N SER A 130 -11.05 5.25 7.30
CA SER A 130 -10.74 6.65 7.61
C SER A 130 -9.42 7.13 6.97
N LEU A 131 -8.48 6.24 6.67
CA LEU A 131 -7.22 6.58 6.00
C LEU A 131 -7.34 6.48 4.48
N ALA A 132 -8.22 5.63 3.97
CA ALA A 132 -8.50 5.51 2.55
C ALA A 132 -9.41 6.66 2.06
N GLN A 133 -10.44 7.04 2.81
CA GLN A 133 -11.48 7.96 2.35
C GLN A 133 -10.91 9.29 1.83
N GLY A 134 -11.18 9.61 0.56
CA GLY A 134 -10.76 10.85 -0.08
C GLY A 134 -9.30 10.87 -0.53
N ALA A 135 -8.54 9.79 -0.35
CA ALA A 135 -7.18 9.69 -0.86
C ALA A 135 -7.11 9.77 -2.40
N GLU A 136 -8.18 9.34 -3.09
CA GLU A 136 -8.34 9.45 -4.54
C GLU A 136 -8.38 10.89 -5.05
N ASN A 137 -8.69 11.86 -4.19
CA ASN A 137 -8.78 13.29 -4.51
C ASN A 137 -7.52 14.07 -4.13
N LEU A 138 -6.55 13.42 -3.47
CA LEU A 138 -5.28 14.03 -3.10
C LEU A 138 -4.28 13.97 -4.25
N VAL A 139 -3.27 14.84 -4.19
CA VAL A 139 -2.09 14.70 -5.04
C VAL A 139 -1.37 13.38 -4.72
N PRO A 140 -0.73 12.71 -5.71
CA PRO A 140 -0.15 11.38 -5.53
C PRO A 140 0.78 11.25 -4.31
N GLU A 141 1.63 12.23 -4.07
CA GLU A 141 2.61 12.22 -2.98
C GLU A 141 1.93 12.30 -1.60
N GLU A 142 0.85 13.06 -1.49
CA GLU A 142 0.08 13.20 -0.25
C GLU A 142 -0.78 11.96 0.01
N ALA A 143 -1.41 11.41 -1.05
CA ALA A 143 -2.13 10.14 -0.97
C ALA A 143 -1.19 9.01 -0.53
N GLN A 144 -0.01 8.89 -1.15
CA GLN A 144 1.02 7.90 -0.80
C GLN A 144 1.41 8.03 0.67
N ARG A 145 1.77 9.24 1.11
CA ARG A 145 2.16 9.49 2.50
C ARG A 145 1.07 9.10 3.50
N ARG A 146 -0.19 9.44 3.21
CA ARG A 146 -1.33 9.11 4.05
C ARG A 146 -1.54 7.60 4.16
N LEU A 147 -1.50 6.89 3.03
CA LEU A 147 -1.67 5.43 3.00
C LEU A 147 -0.49 4.73 3.68
N GLU A 148 0.75 5.14 3.40
CA GLU A 148 1.96 4.62 4.05
C GLU A 148 1.93 4.82 5.56
N ALA A 149 1.54 6.00 6.05
CA ALA A 149 1.38 6.26 7.47
C ALA A 149 0.40 5.27 8.13
N GLY A 150 -0.68 4.91 7.42
CA GLY A 150 -1.63 3.89 7.85
C GLY A 150 -1.03 2.49 7.94
N TYR A 151 -0.33 2.07 6.89
CA TYR A 151 0.35 0.78 6.87
C TYR A 151 1.43 0.68 7.96
N LEU A 152 2.21 1.74 8.18
CA LEU A 152 3.25 1.78 9.22
C LEU A 152 2.67 1.75 10.63
N GLN A 153 1.53 2.39 10.86
CA GLN A 153 0.82 2.28 12.13
C GLN A 153 0.45 0.82 12.40
N LEU A 154 -0.24 0.20 11.45
CA LEU A 154 -0.71 -1.18 11.60
C LEU A 154 0.43 -2.19 11.69
N LEU A 155 1.52 -1.96 10.96
CA LEU A 155 2.74 -2.76 11.03
C LEU A 155 3.39 -2.66 12.41
N THR A 156 3.44 -1.46 13.00
CA THR A 156 3.92 -1.25 14.37
C THR A 156 3.08 -2.02 15.39
N GLU A 157 1.75 -2.00 15.22
CA GLU A 157 0.80 -2.74 16.07
C GLU A 157 1.05 -4.26 15.97
N ASP A 158 1.19 -4.81 14.77
CA ASP A 158 1.46 -6.23 14.56
C ASP A 158 2.84 -6.66 15.09
N LEU A 159 3.89 -5.84 14.95
CA LEU A 159 5.19 -6.10 15.57
C LEU A 159 5.11 -6.08 17.10
N GLY A 160 4.34 -5.16 17.69
CA GLY A 160 4.05 -5.14 19.13
C GLY A 160 3.30 -6.39 19.60
N GLN A 161 2.34 -6.87 18.81
CA GLN A 161 1.66 -8.14 19.06
C GLN A 161 2.63 -9.32 19.01
N ALA A 162 3.58 -9.33 18.07
CA ALA A 162 4.59 -10.39 17.99
C ALA A 162 5.51 -10.40 19.23
N LEU A 163 5.92 -9.23 19.73
CA LEU A 163 6.77 -9.11 20.93
C LEU A 163 6.05 -9.55 22.22
N SER A 164 4.76 -9.23 22.32
CA SER A 164 3.90 -9.55 23.48
C SER A 164 3.26 -10.94 23.41
N ALA A 165 3.45 -11.68 22.31
CA ALA A 165 2.85 -12.98 22.11
C ALA A 165 3.25 -13.98 23.20
N SER A 166 2.25 -14.69 23.73
CA SER A 166 2.43 -15.72 24.76
C SER A 166 2.78 -17.09 24.18
N SER A 167 2.69 -17.25 22.85
CA SER A 167 2.99 -18.50 22.15
C SER A 167 3.67 -18.26 20.80
N ARG A 168 4.44 -19.24 20.32
CA ARG A 168 5.12 -19.18 19.01
C ARG A 168 4.13 -19.02 17.84
N PRO A 169 3.00 -19.76 17.78
CA PRO A 169 2.01 -19.55 16.72
C PRO A 169 1.45 -18.13 16.67
N GLN A 170 1.17 -17.53 17.83
CA GLN A 170 0.70 -16.16 17.91
C GLN A 170 1.75 -15.16 17.41
N ALA A 171 3.00 -15.33 17.83
CA ALA A 171 4.12 -14.52 17.34
C ALA A 171 4.30 -14.64 15.83
N TYR A 172 4.20 -15.87 15.30
CA TYR A 172 4.34 -16.16 13.89
C TYR A 172 3.26 -15.45 13.05
N LEU A 173 1.99 -15.56 13.46
CA LEU A 173 0.88 -14.92 12.76
C LEU A 173 0.95 -13.38 12.83
N ALA A 174 1.32 -12.82 13.98
CA ALA A 174 1.49 -11.38 14.13
C ALA A 174 2.64 -10.88 13.24
N LEU A 175 3.77 -11.57 13.22
CA LEU A 175 4.90 -11.21 12.37
C LEU A 175 4.60 -11.41 10.88
N ALA A 176 3.83 -12.44 10.51
CA ALA A 176 3.36 -12.66 9.15
C ALA A 176 2.42 -11.53 8.68
N ARG A 177 1.53 -11.04 9.55
CA ARG A 177 0.71 -9.84 9.28
C ARG A 177 1.57 -8.60 9.08
N ALA A 178 2.54 -8.35 9.96
CA ALA A 178 3.47 -7.23 9.83
C ALA A 178 4.24 -7.29 8.48
N TYR A 179 4.76 -8.46 8.13
CA TYR A 179 5.45 -8.67 6.85
C TYR A 179 4.53 -8.45 5.66
N ALA A 180 3.30 -8.97 5.70
CA ALA A 180 2.32 -8.79 4.65
C ALA A 180 1.98 -7.31 4.42
N ARG A 181 1.86 -6.50 5.48
CA ARG A 181 1.68 -5.04 5.36
C ARG A 181 2.90 -4.34 4.77
N PHE A 182 4.11 -4.74 5.18
CA PHE A 182 5.35 -4.21 4.62
C PHE A 182 5.39 -4.41 3.10
N LEU A 183 5.02 -5.60 2.60
CA LEU A 183 5.04 -5.90 1.17
C LEU A 183 4.19 -4.95 0.32
N VAL A 184 3.13 -4.35 0.88
CA VAL A 184 2.28 -3.38 0.16
C VAL A 184 3.02 -2.06 -0.08
N ILE A 185 3.87 -1.64 0.87
CA ILE A 185 4.57 -0.35 0.84
C ILE A 185 6.09 -0.50 0.64
N GLN A 186 6.58 -1.71 0.34
CA GLN A 186 8.01 -2.04 0.32
C GLN A 186 8.83 -1.19 -0.68
N ASP A 187 8.19 -0.71 -1.74
CA ASP A 187 8.82 0.09 -2.79
C ASP A 187 8.88 1.59 -2.45
N SER A 188 8.46 1.98 -1.24
CA SER A 188 8.58 3.36 -0.80
C SER A 188 10.06 3.77 -0.79
N PRO A 189 10.43 4.90 -1.42
CA PRO A 189 11.80 5.39 -1.41
C PRO A 189 12.28 5.79 -0.01
N GLN A 190 11.35 5.92 0.95
CA GLN A 190 11.61 6.29 2.33
C GLN A 190 11.86 5.07 3.24
N SER A 191 11.67 3.84 2.73
CA SER A 191 11.82 2.62 3.51
C SER A 191 13.28 2.27 3.75
N THR A 192 13.63 2.04 5.02
CA THR A 192 14.89 1.37 5.42
C THR A 192 14.69 -0.11 5.77
N LEU A 193 13.44 -0.58 5.74
CA LEU A 193 13.05 -1.96 6.00
C LEU A 193 13.35 -2.86 4.81
N LYS A 194 13.73 -4.11 5.08
CA LYS A 194 14.02 -5.12 4.06
C LYS A 194 13.15 -6.36 4.28
N ALA A 195 12.64 -6.93 3.19
CA ALA A 195 11.87 -8.18 3.24
C ALA A 195 12.65 -9.32 3.93
N GLN A 196 13.97 -9.36 3.70
CA GLN A 196 14.85 -10.37 4.28
C GLN A 196 14.86 -10.34 5.82
N ASP A 197 14.76 -9.17 6.45
CA ASP A 197 14.75 -9.01 7.91
C ASP A 197 13.49 -9.66 8.51
N PHE A 198 12.33 -9.47 7.86
CA PHE A 198 11.08 -10.15 8.23
C PHE A 198 11.16 -11.67 8.05
N ILE A 199 11.72 -12.13 6.93
CA ILE A 199 11.88 -13.57 6.63
C ILE A 199 12.79 -14.23 7.68
N GLN A 200 13.90 -13.59 8.06
CA GLN A 200 14.78 -14.10 9.10
C GLN A 200 14.08 -14.17 10.46
N ALA A 201 13.33 -13.12 10.83
CA ALA A 201 12.58 -13.11 12.07
C ALA A 201 11.49 -14.21 12.09
N LEU A 202 10.78 -14.43 10.98
CA LEU A 202 9.82 -15.54 10.83
C LEU A 202 10.50 -16.91 10.94
N GLY A 203 11.70 -17.03 10.36
CA GLY A 203 12.55 -18.22 10.48
C GLY A 203 12.86 -18.56 11.94
N LYS A 204 13.31 -17.56 12.71
CA LYS A 204 13.60 -17.72 14.15
C LYS A 204 12.39 -18.12 14.96
N VAL A 205 11.23 -17.51 14.72
CA VAL A 205 9.97 -17.92 15.39
C VAL A 205 9.66 -19.39 15.10
N SER A 206 9.85 -19.81 13.85
CA SER A 206 9.54 -21.17 13.39
C SER A 206 10.52 -22.21 13.97
N SER A 207 11.82 -21.90 14.01
CA SER A 207 12.86 -22.76 14.59
C SER A 207 12.86 -22.78 16.13
N GLY A 208 12.15 -21.83 16.76
CA GLY A 208 12.12 -21.69 18.22
C GLY A 208 13.31 -20.94 18.80
N GLU A 209 14.07 -20.25 17.95
CA GLU A 209 15.13 -19.33 18.36
C GLU A 209 14.58 -18.03 18.96
N ASP A 210 15.43 -17.26 19.65
CA ASP A 210 15.04 -15.95 20.16
C ASP A 210 14.86 -14.94 19.01
N PHE A 211 13.60 -14.74 18.64
CA PHE A 211 13.19 -13.83 17.57
C PHE A 211 13.00 -12.38 18.05
N ARG A 212 12.88 -12.16 19.36
CA ARG A 212 12.49 -10.84 19.91
C ARG A 212 13.47 -9.72 19.56
N PRO A 213 14.81 -9.91 19.60
CA PRO A 213 15.74 -8.87 19.17
C PRO A 213 15.51 -8.44 17.72
N SER A 214 15.30 -9.38 16.80
CA SER A 214 15.03 -9.08 15.39
C SER A 214 13.70 -8.33 15.20
N VAL A 215 12.67 -8.68 15.97
CA VAL A 215 11.37 -7.97 15.91
C VAL A 215 11.46 -6.55 16.50
N ARG A 216 12.27 -6.33 17.55
CA ARG A 216 12.52 -4.98 18.08
C ARG A 216 13.23 -4.09 17.06
N ASP A 217 14.26 -4.58 16.39
CA ASP A 217 14.95 -3.84 15.32
C ASP A 217 14.00 -3.45 14.18
N LEU A 218 13.13 -4.37 13.75
CA LEU A 218 12.07 -4.06 12.78
C LEU A 218 11.13 -2.96 13.28
N GLN A 219 10.75 -3.00 14.56
CA GLN A 219 9.86 -2.01 15.17
C GLN A 219 10.53 -0.63 15.24
N GLU A 220 11.79 -0.56 15.63
CA GLU A 220 12.57 0.69 15.69
C GLU A 220 12.69 1.33 14.31
N LYS A 221 13.05 0.54 13.28
CA LYS A 221 13.10 1.00 11.88
C LYS A 221 11.74 1.50 11.39
N THR A 222 10.66 0.79 11.73
CA THR A 222 9.29 1.19 11.38
C THR A 222 8.91 2.54 12.01
N LEU A 223 9.22 2.71 13.30
CA LEU A 223 8.95 3.96 14.02
C LEU A 223 9.78 5.12 13.46
N ALA A 224 11.04 4.88 13.12
CA ALA A 224 11.91 5.87 12.49
C ALA A 224 11.35 6.32 11.13
N TRP A 225 10.91 5.38 10.28
CA TRP A 225 10.26 5.71 9.01
C TRP A 225 8.97 6.51 9.22
N ARG A 226 8.11 6.09 10.16
CA ARG A 226 6.89 6.84 10.50
C ARG A 226 7.18 8.28 10.93
N LYS A 227 8.20 8.48 11.78
CA LYS A 227 8.64 9.82 12.21
C LYS A 227 9.15 10.65 11.02
N HIS A 228 9.89 10.04 10.10
CA HIS A 228 10.35 10.71 8.90
C HIS A 228 9.19 11.19 8.00
N LEU A 229 8.17 10.36 7.78
CA LEU A 229 6.97 10.77 7.03
C LEU A 229 6.23 11.95 7.67
N GLN A 230 6.21 12.03 9.00
CA GLN A 230 5.63 13.17 9.72
C GLN A 230 6.44 14.44 9.53
N THR A 231 7.78 14.36 9.50
CA THR A 231 8.63 15.54 9.26
C THR A 231 8.45 16.11 7.86
N LEU A 232 8.20 15.26 6.86
CA LEU A 232 7.89 15.70 5.50
C LEU A 232 6.51 16.38 5.39
N ALA A 233 5.60 16.12 6.33
CA ALA A 233 4.25 16.68 6.38
C ALA A 233 4.14 17.98 7.17
N ALA A 234 5.19 18.36 7.92
CA ALA A 234 5.22 19.67 8.54
C ALA A 234 5.24 20.74 7.43
N PRO A 235 4.32 21.72 7.44
CA PRO A 235 4.47 22.88 6.59
C PRO A 235 5.83 23.50 6.92
N SER A 236 6.68 23.71 5.90
CA SER A 236 7.87 24.55 6.08
C SER A 236 7.42 25.82 6.79
N PRO A 237 8.05 26.24 7.90
CA PRO A 237 7.77 27.54 8.45
C PRO A 237 8.04 28.53 7.32
N MET A 238 6.99 29.16 6.79
CA MET A 238 7.15 30.30 5.91
C MET A 238 8.11 31.24 6.62
N ALA A 239 9.21 31.57 5.95
CA ALA A 239 10.06 32.66 6.37
C ALA A 239 9.14 33.87 6.61
N THR A 240 8.96 34.20 7.88
CA THR A 240 8.12 35.29 8.33
C THR A 240 8.66 36.55 7.68
N SER A 241 7.88 37.09 6.74
CA SER A 241 7.83 38.49 6.31
C SER A 241 9.11 39.30 6.47
N ALA A 242 9.74 39.62 5.34
CA ALA A 242 10.69 40.73 5.24
C ALA A 242 10.13 41.99 5.95
N PRO A 243 10.95 42.71 6.73
CA PRO A 243 10.51 43.96 7.36
C PRO A 243 10.11 44.97 6.27
N PRO A 244 9.10 45.83 6.53
CA PRO A 244 8.60 46.78 5.54
C PRO A 244 9.71 47.73 5.08
N PRO A 245 9.74 48.15 3.80
CA PRO A 245 10.74 49.08 3.33
C PRO A 245 10.58 50.42 4.04
N ALA A 246 11.68 50.94 4.58
CA ALA A 246 11.76 52.30 5.10
C ALA A 246 11.34 53.28 4.00
N SER A 247 10.37 54.14 4.31
CA SER A 247 9.96 55.21 3.41
C SER A 247 11.15 56.14 3.15
N ALA A 248 11.66 56.11 1.92
CA ALA A 248 12.61 57.09 1.43
C ALA A 248 11.91 58.46 1.38
N GLN A 249 12.24 59.34 2.32
CA GLN A 249 12.04 60.77 2.14
C GLN A 249 12.95 61.23 1.00
N SER A 250 12.38 61.86 -0.02
CA SER A 250 13.13 62.67 -0.97
C SER A 250 12.37 63.96 -1.27
N PRO A 251 13.10 65.07 -1.55
CA PRO A 251 12.62 66.43 -1.34
C PRO A 251 12.23 67.13 -2.65
N THR A 252 11.23 68.02 -2.60
CA THR A 252 10.93 69.13 -3.54
C THR A 252 9.55 69.70 -3.11
N GLY A 253 9.22 70.97 -2.97
CA GLY A 253 9.81 72.25 -3.39
C GLY A 253 8.70 73.14 -3.99
N SER A 254 8.13 74.06 -3.17
CA SER A 254 7.45 75.35 -3.51
C SER A 254 6.20 75.40 -4.43
N PRO A 255 5.48 76.56 -4.56
CA PRO A 255 5.14 77.66 -3.62
C PRO A 255 3.64 78.06 -3.67
N ALA A 256 3.13 78.86 -2.71
CA ALA A 256 2.17 79.98 -2.95
C ALA A 256 1.58 80.55 -1.63
N GLY A 257 1.71 81.86 -1.43
CA GLY A 257 1.00 82.61 -0.39
C GLY A 257 1.53 84.04 -0.18
N LYS A 258 1.05 84.99 -0.98
CA LYS A 258 1.10 86.47 -0.80
C LYS A 258 0.32 86.89 0.48
N PRO A 259 0.37 88.14 1.02
CA PRO A 259 0.48 89.40 0.27
C PRO A 259 1.28 90.57 0.91
N SER A 260 1.47 91.59 0.07
CA SER A 260 1.91 92.96 0.39
C SER A 260 0.76 93.79 0.98
N THR A 261 1.03 94.57 2.02
CA THR A 261 0.35 95.86 2.33
C THR A 261 1.17 96.67 3.33
N THR A 262 1.63 97.85 2.91
CA THR A 262 1.86 99.03 3.77
C THR A 262 1.40 100.25 2.98
N PRO A 263 0.65 101.17 3.60
CA PRO A 263 1.21 102.51 3.91
C PRO A 263 0.62 103.09 5.22
N PRO A 264 0.90 104.35 5.62
CA PRO A 264 1.88 105.35 5.15
C PRO A 264 3.13 105.50 6.01
#